data_AF-A0A9E6Z482-F1
#
_entry.id   AF-A0A9E6Z482-F1
#
_cell.length_a   1.000
_cell.length_b   1.000
_cell.length_c   1.000
_cell.angle_alpha   90.00
_cell.angle_beta   90.00
_cell.angle_gamma   90.00
#
_symmetry.space_group_name_H-M   'P 1'
#
loop_
_entity.id
_entity.type
_entity.pdbx_description
1 polymer ?
#
loop_
_entity_poly.entity_id
_entity_poly.type
_entity_poly.pdbx_seq_one_letter_code
_entity_poly.pdbx_strand_id
1 'polypeptide(L)'
;MLRQLDTFPLVQFLLHNRGLNGEWTDYVIRRGPVEANLSPLEHFLIHEAPVVLATRERAGIFKEKLQKLVQDGVHMASLPCGMMDDLLSLNFKGVPNVTLTGIDLDQQSQILLPNIKRL
;
A
#
# COMPACT_ATOMS: atom_id res chain seq x y z
N MET A 1 3.32 7.40 25.37
CA MET A 1 2.49 6.81 24.31
C MET A 1 1.10 7.43 24.20
N LEU A 2 0.16 7.30 25.15
CA LEU A 2 -1.21 7.85 24.94
C LEU A 2 -1.28 9.37 24.65
N ARG A 3 -0.37 10.16 25.22
CA ARG A 3 -0.28 11.62 24.95
C ARG A 3 0.19 11.98 23.54
N GLN A 4 0.63 10.99 22.74
CA GLN A 4 1.09 11.15 21.37
C GLN A 4 0.04 10.75 20.33
N LEU A 5 -1.18 10.44 20.77
CA LEU A 5 -2.26 10.01 19.88
C LEU A 5 -2.68 11.09 18.87
N ASP A 6 -2.35 12.36 19.14
CA ASP A 6 -2.65 13.47 18.24
C ASP A 6 -1.41 14.04 17.53
N THR A 7 -0.25 13.36 17.60
CA THR A 7 1.02 13.97 17.18
C THR A 7 1.42 13.70 15.73
N PHE A 8 0.70 12.85 15.00
CA PHE A 8 0.99 12.58 13.59
C PHE A 8 -0.23 12.03 12.82
N PRO A 9 -0.28 12.22 11.49
CA PRO A 9 -1.54 12.07 10.76
C PRO A 9 -2.04 10.62 10.64
N LEU A 10 -1.16 9.61 10.66
CA LEU A 10 -1.57 8.20 10.63
C LEU A 10 -2.46 7.83 11.83
N VAL A 11 -2.06 8.21 13.04
CA VAL A 11 -2.86 7.88 14.24
C VAL A 11 -4.14 8.68 14.29
N GLN A 12 -4.11 9.97 13.91
CA GLN A 12 -5.32 10.76 13.76
C GLN A 12 -6.29 10.05 12.80
N PHE A 13 -5.81 9.59 11.64
CA PHE A 13 -6.64 8.86 10.69
C PHE A 13 -7.22 7.58 11.28
N LEU A 14 -6.40 6.77 11.97
CA LEU A 14 -6.84 5.53 12.60
C LEU A 14 -7.91 5.75 13.68
N LEU A 15 -7.79 6.81 14.50
CA LEU A 15 -8.76 7.13 15.53
C LEU A 15 -10.12 7.52 14.95
N HIS A 16 -10.12 8.27 13.83
CA HIS A 16 -11.34 8.70 13.17
C HIS A 16 -11.99 7.58 12.34
N ASN A 17 -11.19 6.78 11.62
CA ASN A 17 -11.69 5.84 10.60
C ASN A 17 -11.67 4.38 11.03
N ARG A 18 -10.97 4.03 12.12
CA ARG A 18 -10.83 2.66 12.65
C ARG A 18 -10.29 1.65 11.63
N GLY A 19 -9.52 2.13 10.66
CA GLY A 19 -8.96 1.36 9.57
C GLY A 19 -7.99 2.18 8.74
N LEU A 20 -7.43 1.56 7.70
CA LEU A 20 -6.52 2.20 6.75
C LEU A 20 -7.23 2.34 5.39
N ASN A 21 -6.99 3.45 4.69
CA ASN A 21 -7.29 3.56 3.26
C ASN A 21 -6.06 3.18 2.43
N GLY A 22 -6.12 3.37 1.10
CA GLY A 22 -5.00 3.12 0.21
C GLY A 22 -3.72 3.88 0.59
N GLU A 23 -3.85 5.17 0.92
CA GLU A 23 -2.71 6.03 1.27
C GLU A 23 -1.96 5.55 2.52
N TRP A 24 -2.71 5.24 3.59
CA TRP A 24 -2.09 4.80 4.83
C TRP A 24 -1.61 3.36 4.77
N THR A 25 -2.22 2.53 3.93
CA THR A 25 -1.72 1.18 3.63
C THR A 25 -0.36 1.27 2.93
N ASP A 26 -0.23 2.11 1.90
CA ASP A 26 1.05 2.41 1.24
C ASP A 26 2.09 2.96 2.23
N TYR A 27 1.68 3.93 3.07
CA TYR A 27 2.58 4.50 4.08
C TYR A 27 3.16 3.42 4.98
N VAL A 28 2.31 2.58 5.57
CA VAL A 28 2.71 1.53 6.51
C VAL A 28 3.66 0.52 5.86
N ILE A 29 3.45 0.21 4.57
CA ILE A 29 4.22 -0.81 3.85
C ILE A 29 5.55 -0.25 3.32
N ARG A 30 5.54 0.94 2.71
CA ARG A 30 6.68 1.45 1.91
C ARG A 30 7.30 2.73 2.43
N ARG A 31 6.49 3.77 2.69
CA ARG A 31 7.02 5.12 2.99
C ARG A 31 7.50 5.25 4.44
N GLY A 32 6.72 4.77 5.41
CA GLY A 32 7.04 4.83 6.83
C GLY A 32 8.39 4.21 7.19
N PRO A 33 8.77 3.01 6.69
CA PRO A 33 10.06 2.39 6.98
C PRO A 33 11.31 3.20 6.58
N VAL A 34 11.17 4.15 5.65
CA VAL A 34 12.27 5.01 5.17
C VAL A 34 12.16 6.45 5.64
N GLU A 35 11.17 6.77 6.48
CA GLU A 35 10.98 8.10 7.04
C GLU A 35 12.00 8.35 8.16
N ALA A 36 12.64 9.51 8.12
CA ALA A 36 13.76 9.82 9.03
C ALA A 36 13.27 10.40 10.37
N ASN A 37 12.13 11.08 10.38
CA ASN A 37 11.67 11.88 11.51
C ASN A 37 10.35 11.34 12.09
N LEU A 38 10.41 10.17 12.71
CA LEU A 38 9.25 9.54 13.35
C LEU A 38 9.13 9.95 14.82
N SER A 39 7.91 10.26 15.25
CA SER A 39 7.63 10.37 16.69
C SER A 39 7.83 9.00 17.38
N PRO A 40 8.08 8.94 18.70
CA PRO A 40 8.24 7.65 19.38
C PRO A 40 7.07 6.67 19.19
N LEU A 41 5.83 7.16 19.13
CA LEU A 41 4.67 6.30 18.88
C LEU A 41 4.63 5.84 17.42
N GLU A 42 4.95 6.72 16.48
CA GLU A 42 5.00 6.37 15.05
C GLU A 42 6.13 5.39 14.75
N HIS A 43 7.29 5.57 15.36
CA HIS A 43 8.40 4.64 15.30
C HIS A 43 7.96 3.25 15.78
N PHE A 44 7.28 3.16 16.93
CA PHE A 44 6.75 1.89 17.40
C PHE A 44 5.76 1.28 16.40
N LEU A 45 4.78 2.06 15.90
CA LEU A 45 3.80 1.55 14.94
C LEU A 45 4.45 1.03 13.66
N ILE A 46 5.45 1.75 13.14
CA ILE A 46 6.12 1.38 11.91
C ILE A 46 7.11 0.24 12.17
N HIS A 47 8.01 0.33 13.12
CA HIS A 47 9.14 -0.61 13.21
C HIS A 47 8.91 -1.79 14.15
N GLU A 48 7.93 -1.71 15.06
CA GLU A 48 7.82 -2.68 16.17
C GLU A 48 6.43 -3.34 16.27
N ALA A 49 5.36 -2.68 15.81
CA ALA A 49 4.02 -3.22 15.95
C ALA A 49 3.86 -4.52 15.10
N PRO A 50 3.53 -5.67 15.74
CA PRO A 50 3.50 -6.96 15.03
C PRO A 50 2.56 -7.00 13.83
N VAL A 51 1.41 -6.33 13.91
CA VAL A 51 0.43 -6.27 12.81
C VAL A 51 0.96 -5.53 11.58
N VAL A 52 1.78 -4.50 11.79
CA VAL A 52 2.41 -3.72 10.73
C VAL A 52 3.56 -4.51 10.10
N LEU A 53 4.39 -5.16 10.93
CA LEU A 53 5.45 -6.06 10.45
C LEU A 53 4.87 -7.21 9.61
N ALA A 54 3.86 -7.90 10.13
CA ALA A 54 3.16 -8.97 9.40
C ALA A 54 2.53 -8.48 8.09
N THR A 55 2.02 -7.25 8.06
CA THR A 55 1.47 -6.64 6.83
C THR A 55 2.55 -6.43 5.77
N ARG A 56 3.76 -6.02 6.16
CA ARG A 56 4.90 -5.90 5.24
C ARG A 56 5.39 -7.24 4.74
N GLU A 57 5.51 -8.22 5.62
CA GLU A 57 5.88 -9.59 5.23
C GLU A 57 4.87 -10.14 4.21
N ARG A 58 3.57 -9.96 4.49
CA ARG A 58 2.50 -10.34 3.57
C ARG A 58 2.63 -9.61 2.23
N ALA A 59 2.92 -8.31 2.21
CA ALA A 59 3.14 -7.57 0.97
C ALA A 59 4.33 -8.12 0.17
N GLY A 60 5.43 -8.47 0.84
CA GLY A 60 6.60 -9.12 0.22
C GLY A 60 6.26 -10.48 -0.39
N ILE A 61 5.52 -11.32 0.35
CA ILE A 61 5.05 -12.62 -0.14
C ILE A 61 4.14 -12.44 -1.36
N PHE A 62 3.18 -11.51 -1.31
CA PHE A 62 2.29 -11.23 -2.44
C PHE A 62 3.07 -10.78 -3.67
N LYS A 63 4.04 -9.87 -3.50
CA LYS A 63 4.93 -9.44 -4.58
C LYS A 63 5.67 -10.62 -5.20
N GLU A 64 6.25 -11.51 -4.39
CA GLU A 64 6.96 -12.69 -4.90
C GLU A 64 6.03 -13.63 -5.68
N LYS A 65 4.80 -13.85 -5.19
CA LYS A 65 3.81 -14.70 -5.86
C LYS A 65 3.33 -14.07 -7.18
N LEU A 66 3.01 -12.78 -7.17
CA LEU A 66 2.55 -12.04 -8.34
C LEU A 66 3.64 -11.95 -9.41
N GLN A 67 4.91 -11.75 -9.02
CA GLN A 67 6.03 -11.68 -9.96
C GLN A 67 6.18 -12.96 -10.79
N LYS A 68 5.84 -14.13 -10.22
CA LYS A 68 5.88 -15.42 -10.94
C LYS A 68 4.79 -15.57 -11.99
N LEU A 69 3.77 -14.71 -11.95
CA LEU A 69 2.67 -14.68 -12.92
C LEU A 69 2.90 -13.64 -14.03
N VAL A 70 3.96 -12.83 -13.93
CA VAL A 70 4.30 -11.83 -14.94
C VAL A 70 4.81 -12.53 -16.20
N GLN A 71 4.08 -12.35 -17.29
CA GLN A 71 4.39 -12.88 -18.61
C GLN A 71 3.78 -11.97 -19.69
N ASP A 72 4.22 -12.12 -20.94
CA ASP A 72 3.72 -11.27 -22.02
C ASP A 72 2.23 -11.54 -22.29
N GLY A 73 1.47 -10.47 -22.50
CA GLY A 73 0.02 -10.51 -22.65
C GLY A 73 -0.75 -10.67 -21.32
N VAL A 74 -0.11 -10.55 -20.15
CA VAL A 74 -0.81 -10.71 -18.87
C VAL A 74 -1.77 -9.55 -18.61
N HIS A 75 -2.96 -9.89 -18.11
CA HIS A 75 -3.94 -8.97 -17.56
C HIS A 75 -4.04 -9.18 -16.06
N MET A 76 -3.71 -8.17 -15.26
CA MET A 76 -3.75 -8.24 -13.80
C MET A 76 -4.70 -7.17 -13.28
N ALA A 77 -5.49 -7.52 -12.26
CA ALA A 77 -6.38 -6.58 -11.60
C ALA A 77 -6.15 -6.59 -10.08
N SER A 78 -6.22 -5.42 -9.47
CA SER A 78 -6.13 -5.23 -8.01
C SER A 78 -7.44 -4.69 -7.48
N LEU A 79 -7.98 -5.34 -6.44
CA LEU A 79 -9.29 -5.05 -5.86
C LEU A 79 -9.31 -5.32 -4.34
N PRO A 80 -9.68 -4.35 -3.49
CA PRO A 80 -9.65 -2.90 -3.76
C PRO A 80 -8.21 -2.47 -4.08
N CYS A 81 -8.01 -1.61 -5.08
CA CYS A 81 -6.65 -1.34 -5.56
C CYS A 81 -5.83 -0.45 -4.63
N GLY A 82 -6.46 0.43 -3.83
CA GLY A 82 -5.72 1.47 -3.10
C GLY A 82 -4.81 2.23 -4.07
N MET A 83 -3.52 2.32 -3.73
CA MET A 83 -2.48 2.91 -4.58
C MET A 83 -1.87 1.95 -5.62
N MET A 84 -2.40 0.72 -5.73
CA MET A 84 -2.00 -0.34 -6.68
C MET A 84 -0.53 -0.78 -6.56
N ASP A 85 0.08 -0.62 -5.39
CA ASP A 85 1.50 -0.96 -5.14
C ASP A 85 1.83 -2.44 -5.31
N ASP A 86 0.84 -3.31 -5.12
CA ASP A 86 0.94 -4.75 -5.34
C ASP A 86 1.31 -5.09 -6.79
N LEU A 87 0.75 -4.37 -7.76
CA LEU A 87 1.03 -4.56 -9.19
C LEU A 87 2.13 -3.62 -9.71
N LEU A 88 2.14 -2.35 -9.30
CA LEU A 88 3.10 -1.35 -9.79
C LEU A 88 4.54 -1.61 -9.33
N SER A 89 4.72 -2.35 -8.23
CA SER A 89 6.06 -2.67 -7.73
C SER A 89 6.69 -3.90 -8.39
N LEU A 90 5.98 -4.59 -9.30
CA LEU A 90 6.49 -5.74 -10.04
C LEU A 90 7.48 -5.30 -11.13
N ASN A 91 8.37 -6.22 -11.49
CA ASN A 91 9.31 -6.04 -12.58
C ASN A 91 8.72 -6.57 -13.90
N PHE A 92 8.48 -5.65 -14.84
CA PHE A 92 7.95 -5.95 -16.19
C PHE A 92 9.03 -5.84 -17.28
N LYS A 93 10.32 -5.78 -16.92
CA LYS A 93 11.41 -5.69 -17.92
C LYS A 93 11.37 -6.90 -18.86
N GLY A 94 11.29 -6.63 -20.16
CA GLY A 94 11.21 -7.67 -21.19
C GLY A 94 9.79 -8.23 -21.44
N VAL A 95 8.78 -7.63 -20.82
CA VAL A 95 7.37 -8.01 -20.93
C VAL A 95 6.55 -6.79 -21.37
N PRO A 96 6.56 -6.43 -22.67
CA PRO A 96 6.00 -5.17 -23.14
C PRO A 96 4.45 -5.15 -23.14
N ASN A 97 3.79 -6.30 -23.24
CA ASN A 97 2.34 -6.36 -23.35
C ASN A 97 1.70 -6.69 -21.99
N VAL A 98 1.50 -5.68 -21.15
CA VAL A 98 0.89 -5.85 -19.83
C VAL A 98 -0.29 -4.91 -19.67
N THR A 99 -1.41 -5.43 -19.17
CA THR A 99 -2.56 -4.61 -18.78
C THR A 99 -2.76 -4.71 -17.27
N LEU A 100 -2.73 -3.57 -16.58
CA LEU A 100 -3.04 -3.46 -15.16
C LEU A 100 -4.38 -2.75 -14.99
N THR A 101 -5.27 -3.29 -14.15
CA THR A 101 -6.58 -2.70 -13.85
C THR A 101 -6.73 -2.52 -12.34
N GLY A 102 -6.83 -1.27 -11.88
CA GLY A 102 -7.25 -0.99 -10.52
C GLY A 102 -8.77 -0.83 -10.44
N ILE A 103 -9.39 -1.36 -9.39
CA ILE A 103 -10.80 -1.08 -9.06
C ILE A 103 -10.87 -0.74 -7.57
N ASP A 104 -11.43 0.41 -7.26
CA ASP A 104 -11.64 0.87 -5.89
C ASP A 104 -12.91 1.71 -5.80
N LEU A 105 -13.52 1.73 -4.61
CA LEU A 105 -14.64 2.59 -4.28
C LEU A 105 -14.16 3.97 -3.78
N ASP A 106 -12.95 4.05 -3.24
CA ASP A 106 -12.35 5.30 -2.79
C ASP A 106 -11.93 6.17 -3.99
N GLN A 107 -12.38 7.42 -4.02
CA GLN A 107 -11.99 8.38 -5.05
C GLN A 107 -10.53 8.81 -4.93
N GLN A 108 -9.95 8.79 -3.71
CA GLN A 108 -8.55 9.17 -3.51
C GLN A 108 -7.58 8.19 -4.18
N SER A 109 -7.96 6.91 -4.33
CA SER A 109 -7.19 5.89 -5.06
C SER A 109 -7.00 6.22 -6.56
N GLN A 110 -7.80 7.14 -7.12
CA GLN A 110 -7.84 7.43 -8.57
C GLN A 110 -6.88 8.54 -9.01
N ILE A 111 -6.54 9.47 -8.14
CA ILE A 111 -5.78 10.69 -8.49
C ILE A 111 -4.33 10.38 -8.93
N LEU A 112 -3.83 9.19 -8.60
CA LEU A 112 -2.43 8.81 -8.84
C LEU A 112 -2.21 7.88 -10.04
N LEU A 113 -3.25 7.34 -10.69
CA LEU A 113 -3.09 6.31 -11.73
C LEU A 113 -3.99 6.54 -12.96
N PRO A 114 -3.42 6.77 -14.16
CA PRO A 114 -4.16 7.26 -15.32
C PRO A 114 -5.15 6.27 -15.97
N ASN A 115 -5.27 5.03 -15.49
CA ASN A 115 -6.06 3.97 -16.15
C ASN A 115 -6.92 3.11 -15.20
N ILE A 116 -7.62 3.72 -14.23
CA ILE A 116 -8.57 3.02 -13.35
C ILE A 116 -9.98 3.02 -13.97
N LYS A 117 -10.59 1.84 -14.13
CA LYS A 117 -12.01 1.71 -14.53
C LYS A 117 -12.89 1.64 -13.29
N ARG A 118 -13.94 2.47 -13.24
CA ARG A 118 -14.93 2.52 -12.16
C ARG A 118 -16.03 1.47 -12.39
N LEU A 119 -16.44 0.77 -11.33
CA LEU A 119 -17.71 0.04 -11.25
C LEU A 119 -18.75 0.88 -10.51
#